data_AF-A8WU72-F1
#
_entry.id   AF-A8WU72-F1
#
_cell.length_a   1.000
_cell.length_b   1.000
_cell.length_c   1.000
_cell.angle_alpha   90.00
_cell.angle_beta   90.00
_cell.angle_gamma   90.00
#
_symmetry.space_group_name_H-M   'P 1'
#
loop_
_entity.id
_entity.type
_entity.pdbx_description
1 polymer ?
#
loop_
_entity_poly.entity_id
_entity_poly.type
_entity_poly.pdbx_seq_one_letter_code
_entity_poly.pdbx_strand_id
1 'polypeptide(L)'
;MVLIYGNVSTANWASASNESQDSCISKFYYQTACFLAFMNSIEQCLLFNYISTENLIVVDSKKSKGLIVAIKVFTWSDGYTTVNDVLNDSETSALSGTCCQGQSREDCLIISRIGEPKAINDVECDSTQYGFVCGYQLA
;
A
#
# COMPACT_ATOMS: atom_id res chain seq x y z
N MET A 1 -0.19 5.49 -1.82
CA MET A 1 -1.44 5.31 -1.05
C MET A 1 -2.60 5.82 -1.87
N VAL A 2 -3.73 5.12 -1.85
CA VAL A 2 -4.98 5.57 -2.48
C VAL A 2 -6.08 5.64 -1.42
N LEU A 3 -6.94 6.66 -1.53
CA LEU A 3 -8.14 6.82 -0.71
C LEU A 3 -9.36 6.53 -1.57
N ILE A 4 -10.23 5.65 -1.09
CA ILE A 4 -11.49 5.28 -1.76
C ILE A 4 -12.66 5.39 -0.79
N TYR A 5 -13.85 5.62 -1.35
CA TYR A 5 -15.09 5.39 -0.59
C TYR A 5 -15.40 3.90 -0.63
N GLY A 6 -15.28 3.25 0.51
CA GLY A 6 -15.41 1.80 0.62
C GLY A 6 -15.83 1.38 2.02
N ASN A 7 -16.35 0.17 2.12
CA ASN A 7 -16.68 -0.47 3.39
C ASN A 7 -15.89 -1.77 3.52
N VAL A 8 -15.32 -2.02 4.69
CA VAL A 8 -14.66 -3.29 4.99
C VAL A 8 -15.70 -4.21 5.64
N SER A 9 -16.18 -5.22 4.92
CA SER A 9 -17.31 -6.04 5.40
C SER A 9 -16.96 -6.91 6.60
N THR A 10 -15.67 -7.19 6.81
CA THR A 10 -15.14 -7.96 7.95
C THR A 10 -14.74 -7.07 9.14
N ALA A 11 -14.97 -5.75 9.06
CA ALA A 11 -14.56 -4.82 10.11
C ALA A 11 -15.34 -5.04 11.40
N ASN A 12 -14.61 -5.04 12.52
CA ASN A 12 -15.18 -5.03 13.86
C ASN A 12 -14.85 -3.68 14.53
N TRP A 13 -15.86 -2.84 14.69
CA TRP A 13 -15.69 -1.52 15.32
C TRP A 13 -15.39 -1.58 16.82
N ALA A 14 -15.52 -2.74 17.48
CA ALA A 14 -15.17 -2.87 18.90
C ALA A 14 -13.67 -2.67 19.17
N SER A 15 -12.81 -2.89 18.17
CA SER A 15 -11.37 -2.66 18.25
C SER A 15 -10.92 -1.32 17.66
N ALA A 16 -11.86 -0.44 17.30
CA ALA A 16 -11.54 0.83 16.67
C ALA A 16 -10.99 1.84 17.69
N SER A 17 -9.97 2.59 17.27
CA SER A 17 -9.55 3.80 17.97
C SER A 17 -10.46 4.97 17.60
N ASN A 18 -10.60 5.93 18.51
CA ASN A 18 -11.30 7.19 18.24
C ASN A 18 -10.26 8.25 17.90
N GLU A 19 -10.23 8.67 16.64
CA GLU A 19 -9.29 9.66 16.13
C GLU A 19 -9.78 10.28 14.83
N SER A 20 -9.41 11.55 14.61
CA SER A 20 -9.76 12.24 13.37
C SER A 20 -9.22 11.51 12.15
N GLN A 21 -9.86 11.73 11.00
CA GLN A 21 -9.46 11.14 9.73
C GLN A 21 -7.97 11.38 9.42
N ASP A 22 -7.48 12.61 9.63
CA ASP A 22 -6.09 12.97 9.39
C ASP A 22 -5.12 12.23 10.33
N SER A 23 -5.51 12.03 11.59
CA SER A 23 -4.70 11.28 12.55
C SER A 23 -4.62 9.80 12.16
N CYS A 24 -5.76 9.21 11.78
CA CYS A 24 -5.82 7.82 11.30
C CYS A 24 -4.95 7.62 10.06
N ILE A 25 -5.08 8.51 9.06
CA ILE A 25 -4.30 8.46 7.82
C ILE A 25 -2.80 8.64 8.10
N SER A 26 -2.44 9.56 9.00
CA SER A 26 -1.05 9.78 9.39
C SER A 26 -0.44 8.53 10.04
N LYS A 27 -1.12 7.96 11.05
CA LYS A 27 -0.67 6.72 11.70
C LYS A 27 -0.56 5.57 10.70
N PHE A 28 -1.58 5.40 9.86
CA PHE A 28 -1.58 4.42 8.78
C PHE A 28 -0.36 4.56 7.85
N TYR A 29 -0.06 5.79 7.44
CA TYR A 29 1.05 6.08 6.55
C TYR A 29 2.39 5.68 7.18
N TYR A 30 2.63 6.04 8.45
CA TYR A 30 3.91 5.79 9.12
C TYR A 30 4.06 4.37 9.67
N GLN A 31 2.98 3.63 9.90
CA GLN A 31 3.07 2.25 10.37
C GLN A 31 3.40 1.31 9.22
N THR A 32 4.65 0.85 9.14
CA THR A 32 5.17 0.02 8.03
C THR A 32 4.31 -1.22 7.76
N ALA A 33 3.98 -1.98 8.81
CA ALA A 33 3.21 -3.22 8.67
C ALA A 33 1.73 -3.01 8.26
N CYS A 34 1.23 -1.78 8.33
CA CYS A 34 -0.17 -1.46 8.08
C CYS A 34 -0.41 -1.21 6.59
N PHE A 35 -1.32 -1.96 5.97
CA PHE A 35 -1.60 -1.87 4.53
C PHE A 35 -2.98 -1.31 4.20
N LEU A 36 -3.91 -1.30 5.17
CA LEU A 36 -5.23 -0.71 5.01
C LEU A 36 -5.67 0.00 6.29
N ALA A 37 -6.24 1.20 6.14
CA ALA A 37 -6.97 1.90 7.19
C ALA A 37 -8.42 2.09 6.79
N PHE A 38 -9.34 1.86 7.72
CA PHE A 38 -10.77 2.01 7.53
C PHE A 38 -11.35 2.99 8.53
N MET A 39 -12.02 4.03 8.03
CA MET A 39 -12.54 5.13 8.81
C MET A 39 -14.02 5.34 8.53
N ASN A 40 -14.74 5.81 9.54
CA ASN A 40 -16.15 6.18 9.42
C ASN A 40 -16.42 7.65 9.77
N SER A 41 -17.67 8.07 9.58
CA SER A 41 -18.10 9.46 9.77
C SER A 41 -18.14 9.92 11.23
N ILE A 42 -17.95 9.02 12.19
CA ILE A 42 -17.93 9.32 13.62
C ILE A 42 -16.50 9.21 14.18
N GLU A 43 -15.49 9.34 13.32
CA GLU A 43 -14.07 9.38 13.70
C GLU A 43 -13.57 8.11 14.39
N GLN A 44 -14.09 6.95 13.98
CA GLN A 44 -13.51 5.66 14.35
C GLN A 44 -12.55 5.19 13.26
N CYS A 45 -11.40 4.68 13.69
CA CYS A 45 -10.31 4.21 12.84
C CYS A 45 -9.98 2.74 13.14
N LEU A 46 -9.87 1.95 12.09
CA LEU A 46 -9.37 0.58 12.13
C LEU A 46 -8.14 0.46 11.24
N LEU A 47 -7.06 -0.12 11.77
CA LEU A 47 -5.81 -0.34 11.07
C LEU A 47 -5.60 -1.84 10.87
N PHE A 48 -5.30 -2.24 9.63
CA PHE A 48 -5.08 -3.63 9.26
C PHE A 48 -3.63 -3.84 8.80
N ASN A 49 -2.98 -4.85 9.37
CA ASN A 49 -1.59 -5.18 9.09
C ASN A 49 -1.48 -6.52 8.34
N TYR A 50 -0.48 -6.67 7.49
CA TYR A 50 -0.31 -7.87 6.66
C TYR A 50 0.22 -9.08 7.47
N ILE A 51 0.63 -8.89 8.73
CA ILE A 51 1.13 -9.95 9.59
C ILE A 51 -0.02 -10.77 10.17
N SER A 52 -1.12 -10.11 10.58
CA SER A 52 -2.23 -10.74 11.31
C SER A 52 -3.53 -10.80 10.51
N THR A 53 -3.58 -10.22 9.31
CA THR A 53 -4.81 -10.14 8.52
C THR A 53 -4.76 -11.13 7.37
N GLU A 54 -5.49 -12.24 7.49
CA GLU A 54 -5.52 -13.27 6.44
C GLU A 54 -6.42 -12.88 5.26
N ASN A 55 -7.60 -12.32 5.52
CA ASN A 55 -8.56 -11.97 4.48
C ASN A 55 -9.29 -10.67 4.81
N LEU A 56 -9.42 -9.81 3.80
CA LEU A 56 -10.16 -8.56 3.86
C LEU A 56 -11.04 -8.41 2.62
N ILE A 57 -12.28 -8.00 2.83
CA ILE A 57 -13.23 -7.74 1.76
C ILE A 57 -13.60 -6.26 1.83
N VAL A 58 -13.15 -5.52 0.83
CA VAL A 58 -13.53 -4.12 0.61
C VAL A 58 -14.63 -4.09 -0.44
N VAL A 59 -15.80 -3.59 -0.06
CA VAL A 59 -16.92 -3.36 -0.97
C VAL A 59 -17.07 -1.87 -1.26
N ASP A 60 -17.67 -1.55 -2.40
CA ASP A 60 -17.90 -0.17 -2.79
C ASP A 60 -18.81 0.55 -1.78
N SER A 61 -18.58 1.84 -1.61
CA SER A 61 -19.45 2.68 -0.78
C SER A 61 -19.64 4.04 -1.41
N LYS A 62 -20.72 4.71 -1.00
CA LYS A 62 -21.03 6.06 -1.46
C LYS A 62 -20.36 7.07 -0.55
N LYS A 63 -19.87 8.17 -1.14
CA LYS A 63 -19.36 9.34 -0.40
C LYS A 63 -20.29 9.79 0.73
N SER A 64 -21.61 9.74 0.51
CA SER A 64 -22.63 10.14 1.49
C SER A 64 -22.66 9.30 2.77
N LYS A 65 -22.05 8.11 2.76
CA LYS A 65 -21.94 7.25 3.95
C LYS A 65 -20.76 7.61 4.84
N GLY A 66 -19.82 8.43 4.35
CA GLY A 66 -18.62 8.82 5.09
C GLY A 66 -17.72 7.64 5.48
N LEU A 67 -17.80 6.52 4.74
CA LEU A 67 -16.94 5.36 4.91
C LEU A 67 -15.76 5.48 3.94
N ILE A 68 -14.56 5.55 4.49
CA ILE A 68 -13.34 5.82 3.73
C ILE A 68 -12.33 4.71 4.03
N VAL A 69 -11.74 4.17 2.97
CA VAL A 69 -10.67 3.19 3.06
C VAL A 69 -9.42 3.82 2.45
N ALA A 70 -8.32 3.79 3.19
CA ALA A 70 -7.00 4.14 2.70
C ALA A 70 -6.20 2.85 2.51
N ILE A 71 -5.58 2.67 1.34
CA ILE A 71 -4.85 1.44 0.97
C ILE A 71 -3.44 1.80 0.52
N LYS A 72 -2.44 1.06 1.00
CA LYS A 72 -1.07 1.08 0.46
C LYS A 72 -1.03 0.12 -0.72
N VAL A 73 -0.76 0.68 -1.88
CA VAL A 73 -0.61 -0.04 -3.14
C VAL A 73 0.51 0.63 -3.94
N PHE A 74 1.22 -0.15 -4.74
CA PHE A 74 2.10 0.40 -5.75
C PHE A 74 1.28 1.03 -6.88
N THR A 75 1.73 2.19 -7.36
CA THR A 75 1.14 2.90 -8.49
C THR A 75 2.26 3.30 -9.45
N TRP A 76 2.01 3.18 -10.74
CA TRP A 76 2.95 3.62 -11.77
C TRP A 76 2.88 5.13 -11.95
N SER A 77 4.02 5.80 -11.83
CA SER A 77 4.13 7.26 -11.95
C SER A 77 3.99 7.76 -13.38
N ASP A 78 4.12 6.87 -14.37
CA ASP A 78 4.02 7.22 -15.79
C ASP A 78 2.57 7.44 -16.26
N GLY A 79 1.57 6.94 -15.53
CA GLY A 79 0.15 7.00 -15.90
C GLY A 79 -0.25 6.13 -17.09
N TYR A 80 0.68 5.36 -17.67
CA TYR A 80 0.44 4.50 -18.84
C TYR A 80 0.51 3.02 -18.48
N THR A 81 1.32 2.65 -17.49
CA THR A 81 1.46 1.26 -17.06
C THR A 81 0.26 0.87 -16.21
N THR A 82 -0.45 -0.18 -16.63
CA THR A 82 -1.70 -0.67 -15.99
C THR A 82 -1.60 -2.11 -15.51
N VAL A 83 -0.55 -2.83 -15.91
CA VAL A 83 -0.35 -4.25 -15.57
C VAL A 83 0.41 -4.36 -14.25
N ASN A 84 -0.11 -5.18 -13.33
CA ASN A 84 0.48 -5.44 -12.02
C ASN A 84 0.85 -6.92 -11.80
N ASP A 85 0.68 -7.77 -12.81
CA ASP A 85 0.88 -9.23 -12.68
C ASP A 85 2.30 -9.55 -12.18
N VAL A 86 3.30 -8.80 -12.65
CA VAL A 86 4.71 -8.95 -12.24
C VAL A 86 4.97 -8.61 -10.77
N LEU A 87 4.11 -7.78 -10.15
CA LEU A 87 4.17 -7.44 -8.72
C LEU A 87 3.53 -8.52 -7.84
N ASN A 88 2.66 -9.35 -8.42
CA ASN A 88 1.96 -10.43 -7.71
C ASN A 88 2.64 -11.80 -7.91
N ASP A 89 3.65 -11.88 -8.77
CA ASP A 89 4.42 -13.10 -9.02
C ASP A 89 5.64 -13.17 -8.10
N SER A 90 5.66 -14.18 -7.23
CA SER A 90 6.74 -14.41 -6.24
C SER A 90 8.07 -14.82 -6.85
N GLU A 91 8.07 -15.28 -8.12
CA GLU A 91 9.27 -15.63 -8.87
C GLU A 91 9.93 -14.37 -9.44
N THR A 92 9.15 -13.36 -9.83
CA THR A 92 9.69 -12.11 -10.39
C THR A 92 9.87 -10.99 -9.38
N SER A 93 9.13 -11.02 -8.26
CA SER A 93 9.10 -9.95 -7.27
C SER A 93 9.49 -10.38 -5.86
N ALA A 94 10.17 -9.49 -5.16
CA ALA A 94 10.41 -9.52 -3.72
C ALA A 94 9.85 -8.23 -3.12
N LEU A 95 8.54 -8.19 -2.88
CA LEU A 95 7.87 -7.06 -2.23
C LEU A 95 7.64 -7.38 -0.75
N SER A 96 8.28 -6.63 0.13
CA SER A 96 8.25 -6.89 1.59
C SER A 96 7.65 -5.74 2.42
N GLY A 97 7.59 -4.54 1.84
CA GLY A 97 7.27 -3.26 2.47
C GLY A 97 8.39 -2.71 3.36
N THR A 98 9.47 -3.46 3.60
CA THR A 98 10.47 -3.11 4.60
C THR A 98 11.80 -3.85 4.43
N CYS A 99 12.89 -3.10 4.59
CA CYS A 99 14.22 -3.68 4.56
C CYS A 99 14.65 -4.17 5.95
N CYS A 100 15.63 -5.09 5.95
CA CYS A 100 16.49 -5.42 7.09
C CYS A 100 15.78 -5.49 8.45
N GLN A 101 14.94 -6.52 8.67
CA GLN A 101 14.25 -6.75 9.95
C GLN A 101 13.29 -5.64 10.40
N GLY A 102 12.76 -4.84 9.47
CA GLY A 102 11.79 -3.79 9.81
C GLY A 102 12.42 -2.40 10.02
N GLN A 103 13.71 -2.23 9.71
CA GLN A 103 14.46 -1.01 10.05
C GLN A 103 14.10 0.19 9.20
N SER A 104 13.80 -0.03 7.92
CA SER A 104 13.38 1.04 7.02
C SER A 104 12.21 0.60 6.18
N ARG A 105 11.44 1.60 5.75
CA ARG A 105 10.28 1.42 4.88
C ARG A 105 10.75 1.36 3.43
N GLU A 106 10.31 0.33 2.74
CA GLU A 106 10.57 0.15 1.31
C GLU A 106 9.26 0.40 0.56
N ASP A 107 9.23 1.48 -0.22
CA ASP A 107 7.99 2.02 -0.82
C ASP A 107 8.18 2.46 -2.27
N CYS A 108 9.39 2.34 -2.81
CA CYS A 108 9.73 2.59 -4.20
C CYS A 108 10.20 1.31 -4.87
N LEU A 109 10.02 1.18 -6.18
CA LEU A 109 10.39 -0.03 -6.90
C LEU A 109 11.72 0.12 -7.63
N ILE A 110 12.52 -0.95 -7.60
CA ILE A 110 13.58 -1.18 -8.59
C ILE A 110 13.17 -2.30 -9.53
N ILE A 111 13.53 -2.13 -10.80
CA ILE A 111 13.26 -3.06 -11.89
C ILE A 111 14.61 -3.38 -12.55
N SER A 112 15.16 -4.58 -12.26
CA SER A 112 16.46 -5.12 -12.68
C SER A 112 17.60 -4.98 -11.66
N ARG A 113 17.83 -6.04 -10.87
CA ARG A 113 19.16 -6.36 -10.31
C ARG A 113 19.86 -7.38 -11.22
N ILE A 114 20.92 -6.95 -11.92
CA ILE A 114 21.66 -7.83 -12.82
C ILE A 114 22.25 -8.99 -12.01
N GLY A 115 21.92 -10.23 -12.40
CA GLY A 115 22.42 -11.45 -11.76
C GLY A 115 21.54 -12.04 -10.65
N GLU A 116 20.42 -11.39 -10.32
CA GLU A 116 19.44 -11.88 -9.34
C GLU A 116 18.19 -12.46 -10.05
N PRO A 117 17.58 -13.55 -9.53
CA PRO A 117 16.39 -14.15 -10.12
C PRO A 117 15.14 -13.27 -9.98
N LYS A 118 15.06 -12.48 -8.90
CA LYS A 118 13.96 -11.57 -8.63
C LYS A 118 14.26 -10.19 -9.17
N ALA A 119 13.73 -9.90 -10.35
CA ALA A 119 14.01 -8.65 -11.06
C ALA A 119 13.37 -7.43 -10.38
N ILE A 120 12.26 -7.59 -9.68
CA ILE A 120 11.56 -6.48 -9.01
C ILE A 120 11.71 -6.58 -7.49
N ASN A 121 12.06 -5.46 -6.86
CA ASN A 121 12.14 -5.35 -5.42
C ASN A 121 11.58 -3.99 -5.00
N ASP A 122 10.92 -3.93 -3.85
CA ASP A 122 10.71 -2.65 -3.18
C ASP A 122 11.99 -2.21 -2.46
N VAL A 123 12.24 -0.91 -2.41
CA VAL A 123 13.43 -0.33 -1.77
C VAL A 123 13.05 1.00 -1.12
N GLU A 124 13.96 1.51 -0.31
CA GLU A 124 13.91 2.89 0.18
C GLU A 124 13.93 3.87 -1.00
N CYS A 125 12.98 4.80 -1.00
CA CYS A 125 12.84 5.79 -2.07
C CYS A 125 14.04 6.73 -2.20
N ASP A 126 14.75 6.98 -1.10
CA ASP A 126 15.90 7.89 -1.07
C ASP A 126 17.22 7.18 -1.38
N SER A 127 17.18 5.94 -1.86
CA SER A 127 18.38 5.21 -2.25
C SER A 127 19.03 5.82 -3.49
N THR A 128 20.28 6.26 -3.36
CA THR A 128 21.07 6.86 -4.45
C THR A 128 21.89 5.84 -5.24
N GLN A 129 21.77 4.55 -4.92
CA GLN A 129 22.63 3.49 -5.46
C GLN A 129 22.17 2.96 -6.83
N TYR A 130 21.03 3.43 -7.34
CA TYR A 130 20.39 2.88 -8.54
C TYR A 130 20.28 3.93 -9.66
N GLY A 131 20.35 3.46 -10.91
CA GLY A 131 20.01 4.26 -12.09
C GLY A 131 18.49 4.27 -12.32
N PHE A 132 18.01 5.20 -13.16
CA PHE A 132 16.61 5.33 -13.52
C PHE A 132 16.37 4.91 -14.97
N VAL A 133 15.25 4.25 -15.22
CA VAL A 133 14.75 3.94 -16.57
C VAL A 133 13.55 4.84 -16.84
N CYS A 134 13.60 5.61 -17.93
CA CYS A 134 12.51 6.48 -18.34
C CYS A 134 11.70 5.81 -19.46
N GLY A 135 10.41 5.56 -19.21
CA GLY A 135 9.45 5.14 -20.23
C GLY A 135 8.77 6.34 -20.89
N TYR A 136 8.34 6.18 -22.13
CA TYR A 136 7.50 7.15 -22.84
C TYR A 136 6.47 6.42 -23.69
N GLN A 137 5.33 7.05 -23.90
CA GLN A 137 4.29 6.48 -24.76
C GLN A 137 4.79 6.46 -26.21
N LEU A 138 4.78 5.29 -26.84
CA LEU A 138 4.99 5.16 -28.28
C LEU A 138 3.71 5.60 -28.98
N ALA A 139 3.86 6.51 -29.95
CA ALA A 139 2.77 7.10 -30.74
C ALA A 139 2.07 6.06 -31.64
#